data_AF-A0A3T0E8Y8-F1
#
_entry.id   AF-A0A3T0E8Y8-F1
#
_cell.length_a   1.000
_cell.length_b   1.000
_cell.length_c   1.000
_cell.angle_alpha   90.00
_cell.angle_beta   90.00
_cell.angle_gamma   90.00
#
_symmetry.space_group_name_H-M   'P 1'
#
loop_
_entity.id
_entity.type
_entity.pdbx_description
1 polymer ?
#
loop_
_entity_poly.entity_id
_entity_poly.type
_entity_poly.pdbx_seq_one_letter_code
_entity_poly.pdbx_strand_id
1 'polypeptide(L)'
;MRASLERNSTWPVLTAMALTLTLSLLAVAAPLRLPEGQGFPAPFFPLIALFVWSVRHPRFVPPWLIFIIGLFQDLLTGGPLGMWALAYLLAFAIARLRSTEPSAREFILLVARFSVMAGIATLVAWSAGSLSIGQPADPTSLVTEAVITLIVFPAFCWLFARKRERTTFS
;
A
#
# COMPACT_ATOMS: atom_id res chain seq x y z
N MET A 1 -7.53 -42.43 -17.11
CA MET A 1 -7.43 -42.09 -15.68
C MET A 1 -6.08 -41.40 -15.42
N ARG A 2 -6.02 -40.07 -15.55
CA ARG A 2 -4.99 -39.21 -14.95
C ARG A 2 -5.70 -37.93 -14.56
N ALA A 3 -6.21 -37.89 -13.32
CA ALA A 3 -6.59 -36.62 -12.73
C ALA A 3 -5.30 -35.83 -12.56
N SER A 4 -5.03 -34.89 -13.47
CA SER A 4 -4.04 -33.84 -13.24
C SER A 4 -4.55 -33.01 -12.07
N LEU A 5 -4.19 -33.43 -10.86
CA LEU A 5 -4.27 -32.59 -9.67
C LEU A 5 -3.26 -31.46 -9.86
N GLU A 6 -3.60 -30.49 -10.72
CA GLU A 6 -3.08 -29.14 -10.58
C GLU A 6 -3.56 -28.66 -9.22
N ARG A 7 -2.73 -28.94 -8.21
CA ARG A 7 -2.89 -28.39 -6.87
C ARG A 7 -2.79 -26.89 -7.06
N ASN A 8 -3.95 -26.22 -7.04
CA ASN A 8 -4.11 -24.78 -7.01
C ASN A 8 -3.46 -24.25 -5.72
N SER A 9 -2.12 -24.25 -5.72
CA SER A 9 -1.30 -24.03 -4.55
C SER A 9 -1.30 -22.53 -4.31
N THR A 10 -2.09 -22.07 -3.35
CA THR A 10 -2.13 -20.66 -2.93
C THR A 10 -0.88 -20.25 -2.17
N TRP A 11 -0.04 -21.22 -1.77
CA TRP A 11 1.16 -21.02 -0.98
C TRP A 11 2.15 -20.00 -1.56
N PRO A 12 2.53 -20.04 -2.86
CA PRO A 12 3.47 -19.08 -3.42
C PRO A 12 2.92 -17.64 -3.43
N VAL A 13 1.59 -17.50 -3.55
CA VAL A 13 0.91 -16.20 -3.51
C VAL A 13 0.96 -15.63 -2.10
N LEU A 14 0.62 -16.45 -1.10
CA LEU A 14 0.66 -16.05 0.31
C LEU A 14 2.08 -15.74 0.77
N THR A 15 3.10 -16.51 0.37
CA THR A 15 4.49 -16.23 0.72
C THR A 15 4.99 -14.95 0.08
N ALA A 16 4.68 -14.71 -1.20
CA ALA A 16 5.02 -13.45 -1.86
C ALA A 16 4.31 -12.25 -1.21
N MET A 17 3.05 -12.41 -0.79
CA MET A 17 2.29 -11.36 -0.09
C MET A 17 2.90 -11.06 1.28
N ALA A 18 3.14 -12.08 2.08
CA ALA A 18 3.78 -11.93 3.38
C ALA A 18 5.16 -11.27 3.24
N LEU A 19 5.99 -11.74 2.30
CA LEU A 19 7.32 -11.18 2.07
C LEU A 19 7.26 -9.71 1.67
N THR A 20 6.41 -9.35 0.71
CA THR A 20 6.30 -7.96 0.24
C THR A 20 5.71 -7.03 1.29
N LEU A 21 4.74 -7.48 2.09
CA LEU A 21 4.20 -6.70 3.22
C LEU A 21 5.26 -6.50 4.30
N THR A 22 5.98 -7.55 4.69
CA THR A 22 7.07 -7.45 5.66
C THR A 22 8.17 -6.52 5.17
N LEU A 23 8.62 -6.66 3.91
CA LEU A 23 9.61 -5.76 3.33
C LEU A 23 9.12 -4.30 3.30
N SER A 24 7.83 -4.07 3.02
CA SER A 24 7.25 -2.73 3.03
C SER A 24 7.26 -2.09 4.43
N LEU A 25 7.01 -2.89 5.47
CA LEU A 25 7.08 -2.44 6.87
C LEU A 25 8.53 -2.16 7.29
N LEU A 26 9.45 -3.04 6.93
CA LEU A 26 10.89 -2.84 7.19
C LEU A 26 11.43 -1.60 6.47
N ALA A 27 10.95 -1.29 5.27
CA ALA A 27 11.34 -0.10 4.54
C ALA A 27 10.92 1.20 5.24
N VAL A 28 9.77 1.19 5.94
CA VAL A 28 9.34 2.32 6.77
C VAL A 28 10.16 2.43 8.06
N ALA A 29 10.55 1.30 8.64
CA ALA A 29 11.38 1.26 9.84
C ALA A 29 12.86 1.60 9.58
N ALA A 30 13.30 1.57 8.32
CA ALA A 30 14.69 1.83 7.95
C ALA A 30 15.04 3.31 8.22
N PRO A 31 16.12 3.60 8.99
CA PRO A 31 16.54 4.97 9.24
C PRO A 31 17.28 5.52 8.01
N LEU A 32 16.53 5.74 6.92
CA LEU A 32 17.04 6.34 5.71
C LEU A 32 17.35 7.82 5.98
N ARG A 33 18.64 8.13 6.10
CA ARG A 33 19.14 9.50 6.23
C ARG A 33 19.72 9.95 4.90
N LEU A 34 19.38 11.16 4.50
CA LEU A 34 20.07 11.83 3.40
C LEU A 34 21.51 12.17 3.81
N PRO A 35 22.43 12.35 2.84
CA PRO A 35 23.84 12.69 3.12
C PRO A 35 24.01 13.94 4.02
N GLU A 36 23.03 14.84 4.03
CA GLU A 36 23.00 16.05 4.87
C GLU A 36 22.39 15.84 6.27
N GLY A 37 22.13 14.59 6.68
CA GLY A 37 21.55 14.27 7.99
C GLY A 37 20.05 14.52 8.11
N GLN A 38 19.40 15.05 7.07
CA GLN A 38 17.95 15.15 7.00
C GLN A 38 17.31 13.77 6.81
N GLY A 39 16.18 13.51 7.47
CA GLY A 39 15.41 12.28 7.27
C GLY A 39 14.90 12.20 5.83
N PHE A 40 15.07 11.06 5.18
CA PHE A 40 14.47 10.84 3.86
C PHE A 40 12.96 10.61 4.04
N PRO A 41 12.08 11.43 3.44
CA PRO A 41 10.64 11.22 3.51
C PRO A 41 10.27 9.93 2.77
N ALA A 42 10.03 8.87 3.54
CA ALA A 42 9.78 7.54 3.00
C ALA A 42 8.35 7.46 2.43
N PRO A 43 8.17 6.86 1.23
CA PRO A 43 6.84 6.55 0.73
C PRO A 43 6.04 5.68 1.70
N PHE A 44 4.70 5.72 1.59
CA PHE A 44 3.80 4.79 2.28
C PHE A 44 3.87 3.40 1.64
N PHE A 45 5.02 2.74 1.78
CA PHE A 45 5.26 1.41 1.22
C PHE A 45 4.19 0.38 1.62
N PRO A 46 3.69 0.33 2.87
CA PRO A 46 2.64 -0.60 3.25
C PRO A 46 1.33 -0.35 2.50
N LEU A 47 0.96 0.93 2.28
CA LEU A 47 -0.22 1.30 1.50
C LEU A 47 -0.08 0.85 0.03
N ILE A 48 1.09 1.08 -0.58
CA ILE A 48 1.37 0.61 -1.95
C ILE A 48 1.24 -0.91 -2.03
N ALA A 49 1.86 -1.64 -1.11
CA ALA A 49 1.84 -3.09 -1.09
C ALA A 49 0.41 -3.64 -0.92
N LEU A 50 -0.35 -3.12 0.05
CA LEU A 50 -1.75 -3.48 0.26
C LEU A 50 -2.60 -3.20 -0.99
N PHE A 51 -2.40 -2.04 -1.64
CA PHE A 51 -3.15 -1.69 -2.84
C PHE A 51 -2.86 -2.67 -3.97
N VAL A 52 -1.59 -2.94 -4.25
CA VAL A 52 -1.15 -3.86 -5.30
C VAL A 52 -1.73 -5.27 -5.09
N TRP A 53 -1.69 -5.78 -3.86
CA TRP A 53 -2.27 -7.08 -3.53
C TRP A 53 -3.79 -7.08 -3.61
N SER A 54 -4.44 -5.98 -3.23
CA SER A 54 -5.89 -5.87 -3.30
C SER A 54 -6.41 -5.90 -4.74
N VAL A 55 -5.63 -5.36 -5.69
CA VAL A 55 -5.93 -5.38 -7.12
C VAL A 55 -5.65 -6.77 -7.71
N ARG A 56 -4.52 -7.40 -7.37
CA ARG A 56 -4.13 -8.70 -7.93
C ARG A 56 -4.94 -9.87 -7.38
N HIS A 57 -5.15 -9.88 -6.07
CA HIS A 57 -5.87 -10.95 -5.39
C HIS A 57 -6.75 -10.36 -4.27
N PRO A 58 -7.91 -9.77 -4.60
CA PRO A 58 -8.81 -9.13 -3.64
C PRO A 58 -9.22 -10.04 -2.47
N ARG A 59 -9.24 -11.36 -2.69
CA ARG A 59 -9.59 -12.39 -1.69
C ARG A 59 -8.53 -12.53 -0.58
N PHE A 60 -7.27 -12.19 -0.84
CA PHE A 60 -6.18 -12.30 0.13
C PHE A 60 -5.92 -11.00 0.91
N VAL A 61 -6.66 -9.93 0.64
CA VAL A 61 -6.57 -8.65 1.38
C VAL A 61 -7.89 -8.37 2.12
N PRO A 62 -8.18 -9.11 3.20
CA PRO A 62 -9.34 -8.86 4.05
C PRO A 62 -9.10 -7.64 4.97
N PRO A 63 -10.17 -7.02 5.51
CA PRO A 63 -10.05 -5.87 6.41
C PRO A 63 -9.15 -6.10 7.63
N TRP A 64 -9.17 -7.30 8.21
CA TRP A 64 -8.31 -7.61 9.36
C TRP A 64 -6.82 -7.56 9.01
N LEU A 65 -6.43 -7.91 7.78
CA LEU A 65 -5.03 -7.82 7.34
C LEU A 65 -4.61 -6.36 7.20
N ILE A 66 -5.48 -5.53 6.60
CA ILE A 66 -5.26 -4.09 6.45
C ILE A 66 -5.06 -3.44 7.83
N PHE A 67 -5.90 -3.80 8.80
CA PHE A 67 -5.81 -3.35 10.17
C PHE A 67 -4.48 -3.74 10.84
N ILE A 68 -4.08 -5.01 10.74
CA ILE A 68 -2.82 -5.51 11.32
C ILE A 68 -1.62 -4.78 10.72
N ILE A 69 -1.58 -4.60 9.40
CA ILE A 69 -0.48 -3.89 8.73
C ILE A 69 -0.41 -2.43 9.18
N GLY A 70 -1.55 -1.76 9.32
CA GLY A 70 -1.58 -0.40 9.87
C GLY A 70 -1.09 -0.34 11.33
N LEU A 71 -1.49 -1.29 12.17
CA LEU A 71 -0.99 -1.35 13.57
C LEU A 71 0.52 -1.57 13.64
N PHE A 72 1.07 -2.43 12.79
CA PHE A 72 2.53 -2.59 12.72
C PHE A 72 3.21 -1.31 12.27
N GLN A 73 2.63 -0.59 11.31
CA GLN A 73 3.18 0.69 10.90
C GLN A 73 3.12 1.73 12.03
N ASP A 74 2.02 1.81 12.79
CA ASP A 74 1.92 2.67 13.98
C ASP A 74 3.04 2.35 14.98
N LEU A 75 3.26 1.06 15.25
CA LEU A 75 4.29 0.59 16.18
C LEU A 75 5.72 0.91 15.69
N LEU A 76 5.98 0.76 14.39
CA LEU A 76 7.30 0.99 13.79
C LEU A 76 7.62 2.49 13.65
N THR A 77 6.61 3.32 13.41
CA THR A 77 6.78 4.78 13.28
C THR A 77 6.78 5.49 14.62
N GLY A 78 6.38 4.81 15.71
CA GLY A 78 6.26 5.41 17.05
C GLY A 78 5.09 6.40 17.16
N GLY A 79 4.14 6.34 16.22
CA GLY A 79 2.96 7.19 16.19
C GLY A 79 1.84 6.70 17.12
N PRO A 80 0.73 7.46 17.20
CA PRO A 80 -0.45 7.04 17.96
C PRO A 80 -0.98 5.70 17.44
N LEU A 81 -1.12 4.73 18.34
CA LEU A 81 -1.55 3.39 17.98
C LEU A 81 -2.98 3.42 17.40
N GLY A 82 -3.15 2.89 16.19
CA GLY A 82 -4.41 2.87 15.47
C GLY A 82 -4.57 3.97 14.41
N MET A 83 -3.65 4.94 14.32
CA MET A 83 -3.70 6.03 13.35
C MET A 83 -3.64 5.51 11.90
N TRP A 84 -2.60 4.77 11.55
CA TRP A 84 -2.45 4.15 10.23
C TRP A 84 -3.44 3.01 10.02
N ALA A 85 -3.78 2.26 11.07
CA ALA A 85 -4.81 1.23 11.00
C ALA A 85 -6.16 1.79 10.55
N LEU A 86 -6.60 2.90 11.16
CA LEU A 86 -7.83 3.60 10.79
C LEU A 86 -7.74 4.21 9.38
N ALA A 87 -6.61 4.87 9.08
CA ALA A 87 -6.37 5.49 7.78
C ALA A 87 -6.49 4.48 6.64
N TYR A 88 -5.88 3.31 6.79
CA TYR A 88 -5.92 2.26 5.78
C TYR A 88 -7.31 1.65 5.67
N LEU A 89 -7.96 1.32 6.79
CA LEU A 89 -9.33 0.79 6.75
C LEU A 89 -10.30 1.74 6.04
N LEU A 90 -10.27 3.04 6.36
CA LEU A 90 -11.16 4.02 5.72
C LEU A 90 -10.82 4.24 4.25
N ALA A 91 -9.53 4.32 3.92
CA ALA A 91 -9.11 4.46 2.54
C ALA A 91 -9.60 3.25 1.71
N PHE A 92 -9.42 2.03 2.20
CA PHE A 92 -9.91 0.80 1.57
C PHE A 92 -11.42 0.62 1.65
N ALA A 93 -12.13 1.21 2.60
CA ALA A 93 -13.59 1.17 2.62
C ALA A 93 -14.19 2.08 1.54
N ILE A 94 -13.62 3.27 1.36
CA ILE A 94 -14.17 4.33 0.50
C ILE A 94 -13.71 4.15 -0.95
N ALA A 95 -12.42 3.87 -1.17
CA ALA A 95 -11.83 3.90 -2.52
C ALA A 95 -11.68 2.50 -3.16
N ARG A 96 -12.14 1.43 -2.50
CA ARG A 96 -12.08 0.07 -3.06
C ARG A 96 -13.21 -0.15 -4.07
N LEU A 97 -12.83 -0.17 -5.34
CA LEU A 97 -13.72 -0.56 -6.43
C LEU A 97 -13.79 -2.09 -6.58
N ARG A 98 -14.98 -2.61 -6.88
CA ARG A 98 -15.19 -3.95 -7.43
C ARG A 98 -14.98 -3.83 -8.94
N SER A 99 -13.78 -4.11 -9.43
CA SER A 99 -13.48 -3.93 -10.85
C SER A 99 -14.24 -4.94 -11.71
N THR A 100 -15.06 -4.45 -12.63
CA THR A 100 -15.57 -5.18 -13.79
C THR A 100 -14.78 -4.74 -15.02
N GLU A 101 -14.20 -5.72 -15.70
CA GLU A 101 -13.55 -5.73 -17.01
C GLU A 101 -12.21 -4.97 -17.24
N PRO A 102 -11.19 -5.66 -17.82
CA PRO A 102 -9.93 -5.04 -18.22
C PRO A 102 -10.07 -4.22 -19.49
N SER A 103 -9.55 -2.98 -19.52
CA SER A 103 -9.39 -2.18 -20.75
C SER A 103 -8.08 -1.39 -20.74
N ALA A 104 -7.62 -0.93 -21.90
CA ALA A 104 -6.38 -0.13 -22.04
C ALA A 104 -6.32 1.14 -21.15
N ARG A 105 -7.43 1.55 -20.53
CA ARG A 105 -7.52 2.66 -19.56
C ARG A 105 -7.12 2.25 -18.13
N GLU A 106 -6.78 0.99 -17.89
CA GLU A 106 -6.49 0.40 -16.58
C GLU A 106 -5.37 1.12 -15.82
N PHE A 107 -4.28 1.50 -16.48
CA PHE A 107 -3.16 2.15 -15.79
C PHE A 107 -3.57 3.50 -15.19
N ILE A 108 -4.22 4.36 -15.99
CA ILE A 108 -4.70 5.68 -15.54
C ILE A 108 -5.72 5.50 -14.41
N LEU A 109 -6.63 4.53 -14.54
CA LEU A 109 -7.62 4.24 -13.50
C LEU A 109 -6.95 3.72 -12.20
N LEU A 110 -5.90 2.90 -12.29
CA LEU A 110 -5.15 2.42 -11.12
C LEU A 110 -4.44 3.57 -10.41
N VAL A 111 -3.76 4.44 -11.16
CA VAL A 111 -3.11 5.64 -10.60
C VAL A 111 -4.14 6.55 -9.96
N ALA A 112 -5.25 6.86 -10.64
CA ALA A 112 -6.31 7.70 -10.06
C ALA A 112 -6.90 7.10 -8.78
N ARG A 113 -7.18 5.79 -8.76
CA ARG A 113 -7.69 5.08 -7.57
C ARG A 113 -6.70 5.15 -6.42
N PHE A 114 -5.44 4.86 -6.70
CA PHE A 114 -4.39 4.94 -5.69
C PHE A 114 -4.23 6.38 -5.19
N SER A 115 -4.35 7.39 -6.05
CA SER A 115 -4.31 8.80 -5.65
C SER A 115 -5.41 9.18 -4.67
N VAL A 116 -6.65 8.73 -4.92
CA VAL A 116 -7.76 8.93 -3.98
C VAL A 116 -7.50 8.19 -2.67
N MET A 117 -7.03 6.95 -2.75
CA MET A 117 -6.72 6.13 -1.57
C MET A 117 -5.61 6.74 -0.70
N ALA A 118 -4.53 7.21 -1.31
CA ALA A 118 -3.46 7.92 -0.64
C ALA A 118 -3.95 9.23 -0.01
N GLY A 119 -4.75 10.02 -0.75
CA GLY A 119 -5.33 11.26 -0.23
C GLY A 119 -6.21 11.03 1.01
N ILE A 120 -7.08 10.01 0.99
CA ILE A 120 -7.90 9.64 2.14
C ILE A 120 -7.02 9.18 3.31
N ALA A 121 -6.05 8.30 3.05
CA ALA A 121 -5.16 7.81 4.09
C ALA A 121 -4.39 8.96 4.77
N THR A 122 -3.83 9.89 3.98
CA THR A 122 -3.16 11.10 4.47
C THR A 122 -4.09 11.98 5.30
N LEU A 123 -5.30 12.24 4.83
CA LEU A 123 -6.27 13.08 5.55
C LEU A 123 -6.67 12.47 6.90
N VAL A 124 -6.95 11.16 6.91
CA VAL A 124 -7.33 10.44 8.12
C VAL A 124 -6.17 10.36 9.10
N ALA A 125 -4.97 10.04 8.61
CA ALA A 125 -3.76 10.01 9.42
C ALA A 125 -3.49 11.39 10.04
N TRP A 126 -3.53 12.47 9.25
CA TRP A 126 -3.37 13.83 9.77
C TRP A 126 -4.42 14.18 10.83
N SER A 127 -5.68 13.83 10.59
CA SER A 127 -6.76 14.10 11.54
C SER A 127 -6.57 13.33 12.85
N ALA A 128 -6.27 12.02 12.76
CA ALA A 128 -6.04 11.17 13.92
C ALA A 128 -4.79 11.60 14.71
N GLY A 129 -3.71 11.95 14.01
CA GLY A 129 -2.50 12.51 14.60
C GLY A 129 -2.78 13.83 15.33
N SER A 130 -3.49 14.76 14.68
CA SER A 130 -3.86 16.05 15.30
C SER A 130 -4.75 15.87 16.53
N LEU A 131 -5.73 14.97 16.47
CA LEU A 131 -6.59 14.62 17.60
C LEU A 131 -5.79 14.02 18.77
N SER A 132 -4.77 13.19 18.48
CA SER A 132 -3.96 12.56 19.53
C SER A 132 -3.09 13.54 20.32
N ILE A 133 -2.65 14.63 19.67
CA ILE A 133 -1.81 15.67 20.28
C ILE A 133 -2.68 16.81 20.85
N GLY A 134 -3.96 16.87 20.49
CA GLY A 134 -4.90 17.92 20.91
C GLY A 134 -4.70 19.25 20.19
N GLN A 135 -3.89 19.28 19.12
CA GLN A 135 -3.63 20.45 18.30
C GLN A 135 -3.39 20.04 16.84
N PRO A 136 -3.65 20.92 15.86
CA PRO A 136 -3.36 20.64 14.46
C PRO A 136 -1.88 20.29 14.27
N ALA A 137 -1.60 19.06 13.82
CA ALA A 137 -0.24 18.64 13.47
C ALA A 137 0.21 19.35 12.18
N ASP A 138 1.51 19.62 12.05
CA ASP A 138 2.07 20.15 10.81
C ASP A 138 1.86 19.14 9.66
N PRO A 139 1.08 19.47 8.62
CA PRO A 139 0.81 18.54 7.53
C PRO A 139 2.00 18.40 6.57
N THR A 140 3.01 19.27 6.64
CA THR A 140 4.06 19.39 5.62
C THR A 140 4.79 18.07 5.37
N SER A 141 5.22 17.39 6.44
CA SER A 141 5.91 16.11 6.33
C SER A 141 5.02 15.03 5.70
N LEU A 142 3.77 14.92 6.17
CA LEU A 142 2.84 13.90 5.72
C LEU A 142 2.39 14.12 4.27
N VAL A 143 2.21 15.39 3.85
CA VAL A 143 1.91 15.76 2.47
C VAL A 143 3.11 15.47 1.57
N THR A 144 4.33 15.75 2.03
CA THR A 144 5.55 15.44 1.27
C THR A 144 5.68 13.94 1.03
N GLU A 145 5.48 13.11 2.07
CA GLU A 145 5.46 11.66 1.96
C GLU A 145 4.36 11.16 1.02
N ALA A 146 3.17 11.77 1.07
CA ALA A 146 2.07 11.46 0.16
C ALA A 146 2.41 11.78 -1.30
N VAL A 147 2.97 12.96 -1.58
CA VAL A 147 3.40 13.36 -2.93
C VAL A 147 4.46 12.41 -3.47
N ILE A 148 5.46 12.07 -2.66
CA ILE A 148 6.49 11.10 -3.04
C ILE A 148 5.86 9.73 -3.31
N THR A 149 4.93 9.31 -2.47
CA THR A 149 4.17 8.06 -2.65
C THR A 149 3.43 8.04 -4.01
N LEU A 150 2.81 9.17 -4.40
CA LEU A 150 2.12 9.31 -5.68
C LEU A 150 3.07 9.32 -6.89
N ILE A 151 4.28 9.86 -6.74
CA ILE A 151 5.31 9.85 -7.80
C ILE A 151 5.89 8.44 -7.97
N VAL A 152 6.15 7.77 -6.85
CA VAL A 152 6.76 6.44 -6.81
C VAL A 152 5.78 5.36 -7.29
N PHE A 153 4.50 5.49 -6.98
CA PHE A 153 3.49 4.47 -7.30
C PHE A 153 3.38 4.11 -8.80
N PRO A 154 3.29 5.05 -9.75
CA PRO A 154 3.30 4.77 -11.19
C PRO A 154 4.51 3.94 -11.63
N ALA A 155 5.70 4.22 -11.08
CA ALA A 155 6.92 3.47 -11.40
C ALA A 155 6.82 2.02 -10.92
N PHE A 156 6.28 1.79 -9.71
CA PHE A 156 5.98 0.45 -9.21
C PHE A 156 4.96 -0.26 -10.10
N CYS A 157 3.86 0.40 -10.47
CA CYS A 157 2.84 -0.16 -11.37
C CYS A 157 3.44 -0.58 -12.72
N TRP A 158 4.31 0.24 -13.31
CA TRP A 158 4.94 -0.07 -14.58
C TRP A 158 5.91 -1.26 -14.50
N LEU A 159 6.75 -1.33 -13.45
CA LEU A 159 7.63 -2.47 -13.20
C LEU A 159 6.84 -3.78 -13.08
N PHE A 160 5.68 -3.69 -12.43
CA PHE A 160 4.78 -4.81 -12.18
C PHE A 160 3.94 -5.21 -13.39
N ALA A 161 3.59 -4.28 -14.28
CA ALA A 161 2.85 -4.54 -15.51
C ALA A 161 3.73 -5.24 -16.57
N ARG A 162 5.01 -4.86 -16.68
CA ARG A 162 5.97 -5.45 -17.64
C ARG A 162 6.17 -6.97 -17.50
N LYS A 163 5.94 -7.54 -16.31
CA LYS A 163 6.05 -8.99 -16.11
C LYS A 163 4.96 -9.79 -16.85
N ARG A 164 3.85 -9.16 -17.26
CA ARG A 164 2.72 -9.85 -17.90
C ARG A 164 2.92 -10.09 -19.40
N GLU A 165 3.79 -9.34 -20.07
CA GLU A 165 4.03 -9.46 -21.52
C GLU A 165 5.05 -10.54 -21.89
N ARG A 166 5.89 -10.99 -20.95
CA ARG A 166 6.94 -11.98 -21.24
C ARG A 166 6.47 -13.44 -21.23
N THR A 167 5.24 -13.73 -20.82
CA THR A 167 4.72 -15.11 -20.71
C THR A 167 3.81 -15.53 -21.88
N THR A 168 3.65 -14.70 -22.91
CA THR A 168 2.80 -15.00 -24.08
C THR A 168 3.60 -15.41 -25.33
N PHE A 169 4.93 -15.49 -25.23
CA PHE A 169 5.78 -16.03 -26.28
C PHE A 169 6.70 -17.11 -25.72
N SER A 170 6.14 -18.28 -25.43
CA SER A 170 6.85 -19.56 -25.36
C SER A 170 5.97 -20.66 -25.92
#